data_AF-A0A3L9YB74-F1
#
_entry.id   AF-A0A3L9YB74-F1
#
_cell.length_a   1.000
_cell.length_b   1.000
_cell.length_c   1.000
_cell.angle_alpha   90.00
_cell.angle_beta   90.00
_cell.angle_gamma   90.00
#
_symmetry.space_group_name_H-M   'P 1'
#
loop_
_entity.id
_entity.type
_entity.pdbx_description
1 polymer ?
#
loop_
_entity_poly.entity_id
_entity_poly.type
_entity_poly.pdbx_seq_one_letter_code
_entity_poly.pdbx_strand_id
1 'polypeptide(L)'
;MRHAANPKLIGLLQIAEVLADRACLELSAATKTCSELEAELQKLKDAHARTLAAPVDPASGAVLANLQKHHSLRRITLMQKLAAKQAVRLEKLRLAQQAEGRRQALQELISHAS
;
A
#
# COMPACT_ATOMS: atom_id res chain seq x y z
N MET A 1 15.72 -26.06 -38.28
CA MET A 1 14.24 -25.96 -38.33
C MET A 1 13.84 -24.95 -37.27
N ARG A 2 13.20 -23.82 -37.62
CA ARG A 2 12.70 -22.87 -36.61
C ARG A 2 11.41 -23.46 -36.04
N HIS A 3 11.41 -23.85 -34.78
CA HIS A 3 10.16 -24.24 -34.13
C HIS A 3 9.40 -22.95 -33.81
N ALA A 4 8.22 -22.78 -34.41
CA ALA A 4 7.34 -21.70 -34.00
C ALA A 4 6.95 -21.93 -32.54
N ALA A 5 7.13 -20.90 -31.69
CA ALA A 5 6.74 -20.94 -30.29
C ALA A 5 5.30 -21.48 -30.15
N ASN A 6 5.09 -22.40 -29.20
CA ASN A 6 3.81 -23.07 -29.01
C ASN A 6 2.68 -22.02 -28.79
N PRO A 7 1.64 -21.96 -29.64
CA PRO A 7 0.60 -20.94 -29.56
C PRO A 7 -0.17 -20.96 -28.23
N LYS A 8 -0.23 -22.12 -27.56
CA LYS A 8 -0.83 -22.22 -26.21
C LYS A 8 0.02 -21.50 -25.16
N LEU A 9 1.36 -21.60 -25.24
CA LEU A 9 2.25 -20.89 -24.32
C LEU A 9 2.17 -19.37 -24.54
N ILE A 10 2.08 -18.92 -25.79
CA ILE A 10 1.89 -17.50 -26.12
C ILE A 10 0.58 -16.98 -25.50
N GLY A 11 -0.53 -17.71 -25.66
CA GLY A 11 -1.80 -17.31 -25.06
C GLY A 11 -1.76 -17.27 -23.52
N LEU A 12 -1.08 -18.23 -22.90
CA LEU A 12 -0.86 -18.22 -21.44
C LEU A 12 0.00 -17.04 -20.99
N LEU A 13 1.04 -16.67 -21.76
CA LEU A 13 1.89 -15.51 -21.46
C LEU A 13 1.06 -14.21 -21.49
N GLN A 14 0.23 -14.03 -22.51
CA GLN A 14 -0.65 -12.85 -22.60
C GLN A 14 -1.59 -12.73 -21.39
N ILE A 15 -2.16 -13.84 -20.94
CA ILE A 15 -2.99 -13.87 -19.73
C ILE A 15 -2.14 -13.51 -18.49
N ALA A 16 -0.94 -14.06 -18.38
CA ALA A 16 -0.04 -13.79 -17.26
C ALA A 16 0.41 -12.32 -17.21
N GLU A 17 0.67 -11.69 -18.36
CA GLU A 17 0.97 -10.26 -18.48
C GLU A 17 -0.18 -9.41 -17.94
N VAL A 18 -1.41 -9.66 -18.41
CA VAL A 18 -2.59 -8.92 -17.94
C VAL A 18 -2.79 -9.09 -16.42
N LEU A 19 -2.59 -10.31 -15.90
CA LEU A 19 -2.72 -10.58 -14.47
C LEU A 19 -1.61 -9.89 -13.65
N ALA A 20 -0.38 -9.85 -14.16
CA ALA A 20 0.73 -9.15 -13.51
C ALA A 20 0.49 -7.64 -13.47
N ASP A 21 0.10 -7.05 -14.59
CA ASP A 21 -0.25 -5.63 -14.69
C ASP A 21 -1.38 -5.27 -13.73
N ARG A 22 -2.43 -6.09 -13.70
CA ARG A 22 -3.55 -5.88 -12.78
C ARG A 22 -3.12 -5.95 -11.32
N ALA A 23 -2.29 -6.93 -10.96
CA ALA A 23 -1.79 -7.08 -9.60
C ALA A 23 -0.89 -5.88 -9.20
N CYS A 24 -0.07 -5.36 -10.11
CA CYS A 24 0.73 -4.16 -9.92
C CYS A 24 -0.14 -2.91 -9.69
N LEU A 25 -1.22 -2.74 -10.45
CA LEU A 25 -2.17 -1.64 -10.25
C LEU A 25 -2.84 -1.71 -8.87
N GLU A 26 -3.24 -2.91 -8.44
CA GLU A 26 -3.85 -3.11 -7.12
C GLU A 26 -2.88 -2.86 -5.97
N LEU A 27 -1.61 -3.29 -6.12
CA LEU A 27 -0.55 -2.99 -5.16
C LEU A 27 -0.28 -1.48 -5.08
N SER A 28 -0.25 -0.79 -6.22
CA SER A 28 -0.07 0.66 -6.30
C SER A 28 -1.19 1.40 -5.56
N ALA A 29 -2.45 1.01 -5.80
CA ALA A 29 -3.60 1.58 -5.09
C ALA A 29 -3.51 1.35 -3.56
N ALA A 30 -3.18 0.14 -3.12
CA ALA A 30 -3.01 -0.17 -1.70
C ALA A 30 -1.86 0.63 -1.06
N THR A 31 -0.76 0.82 -1.80
CA THR A 31 0.39 1.62 -1.37
C THR A 31 0.01 3.09 -1.22
N LYS A 32 -0.75 3.64 -2.18
CA LYS A 32 -1.25 5.01 -2.13
C LYS A 32 -2.11 5.24 -0.89
N THR A 33 -3.05 4.34 -0.60
CA THR A 33 -3.88 4.45 0.63
C THR A 33 -3.04 4.43 1.91
N CYS A 34 -1.98 3.62 1.98
CA CYS A 34 -1.08 3.64 3.14
C CYS A 34 -0.35 4.99 3.25
N SER A 35 0.16 5.50 2.13
CA SER A 35 0.87 6.79 2.07
C SER A 35 -0.03 7.96 2.50
N GLU A 36 -1.30 7.96 2.09
CA GLU A 36 -2.29 8.96 2.51
C GLU A 36 -2.52 8.93 4.03
N LEU A 37 -2.64 7.75 4.63
CA LEU A 37 -2.81 7.59 6.08
C LEU A 37 -1.56 8.01 6.86
N GLU A 38 -0.36 7.70 6.34
CA GLU A 38 0.91 8.15 6.91
C GLU A 38 1.02 9.68 6.86
N ALA A 39 0.62 10.31 5.75
CA ALA A 39 0.58 11.76 5.63
C ALA A 39 -0.44 12.40 6.59
N GLU A 40 -1.60 11.78 6.81
CA GLU A 40 -2.56 12.24 7.81
C GLU A 40 -2.01 12.15 9.24
N LEU A 41 -1.33 11.05 9.57
CA LEU A 41 -0.65 10.89 10.86
C LEU A 41 0.42 11.96 11.08
N GLN A 42 1.20 12.27 10.04
CA GLN A 42 2.22 13.32 10.12
C GLN A 42 1.59 14.70 10.32
N LYS A 43 0.53 15.05 9.56
CA LYS A 43 -0.23 16.30 9.77
C LYS A 43 -0.80 16.40 11.17
N LEU A 44 -1.31 15.30 11.73
CA LEU A 44 -1.83 15.26 13.09
C LEU A 44 -0.73 15.49 14.13
N LYS A 45 0.46 14.90 13.92
CA LYS A 45 1.64 15.10 14.77
C LYS A 45 2.09 16.56 14.74
N ASP A 46 2.16 17.17 13.55
CA ASP A 46 2.57 18.57 13.38
C ASP A 46 1.56 19.53 14.01
N ALA A 47 0.26 19.27 13.83
CA ALA A 47 -0.80 20.05 14.47
C ALA A 47 -0.71 19.96 16.00
N HIS A 48 -0.49 18.76 16.54
CA HIS A 48 -0.36 18.56 17.98
C HIS A 48 0.86 19.30 18.56
N ALA A 49 2.01 19.24 17.87
CA ALA A 49 3.21 19.97 18.28
C ALA A 49 2.98 21.49 18.31
N ARG A 50 2.28 22.04 17.32
CA ARG A 50 1.91 23.46 17.29
C ARG A 50 1.00 23.85 18.45
N THR A 51 0.03 23.00 18.80
CA THR A 51 -0.85 23.28 19.94
C THR A 51 -0.10 23.29 21.27
N LEU A 52 0.86 22.38 21.45
CA LEU A 52 1.67 22.33 22.67
C LEU A 52 2.67 23.51 22.78
N ALA A 53 3.10 24.07 21.66
CA ALA A 53 4.02 25.21 21.62
C ALA A 53 3.34 26.57 21.87
N ALA A 54 2.00 26.64 21.80
CA ALA A 54 1.27 27.88 22.05
C ALA A 54 1.22 28.19 23.56
N PRO A 55 1.38 29.47 23.96
CA PRO A 55 1.28 29.86 25.37
C PRO A 55 -0.12 29.53 25.91
N VAL A 56 -0.15 28.80 27.03
CA VAL A 56 -1.40 28.31 27.64
C VAL A 56 -1.76 29.19 28.83
N ASP A 57 -2.95 29.80 28.80
CA ASP A 57 -3.53 30.47 29.97
C ASP A 57 -3.82 29.40 31.05
N PRO A 58 -3.41 29.59 32.31
CA PRO A 58 -3.74 28.67 33.41
C PRO A 58 -5.23 28.33 33.56
N ALA A 59 -6.15 29.18 33.08
CA ALA A 59 -7.59 28.89 33.05
C ALA A 59 -8.00 27.83 32.00
N SER A 60 -7.12 27.51 31.03
CA SER A 60 -7.42 26.67 29.87
C SER A 60 -7.05 25.18 30.03
N GLY A 61 -6.63 24.75 31.22
CA GLY A 61 -6.10 23.39 31.47
C GLY A 61 -7.06 22.25 31.07
N ALA A 62 -8.36 22.38 31.36
CA ALA A 62 -9.36 21.38 31.00
C ALA A 62 -9.60 21.28 29.48
N VAL A 63 -9.54 22.41 28.77
CA VAL A 63 -9.67 22.47 27.30
C VAL A 63 -8.48 21.77 26.65
N LEU A 64 -7.26 22.03 27.16
CA LEU A 64 -6.04 21.41 26.66
C LEU A 64 -6.05 19.88 26.89
N ALA A 65 -6.47 19.42 28.07
CA ALA A 65 -6.58 18.00 28.38
C ALA A 65 -7.59 17.27 27.46
N ASN A 66 -8.75 17.89 27.20
CA ASN A 66 -9.74 17.35 26.26
C ASN A 66 -9.20 17.29 24.83
N LEU A 67 -8.47 18.32 24.40
CA LEU A 67 -7.85 18.35 23.08
C LEU A 67 -6.78 17.26 22.95
N GLN A 68 -5.92 17.10 23.95
CA GLN A 68 -4.91 16.03 23.99
C GLN A 68 -5.55 14.65 23.91
N LYS A 69 -6.64 14.41 24.65
CA LYS A 69 -7.41 13.16 24.58
C LYS A 69 -7.96 12.93 23.17
N HIS A 70 -8.55 13.95 22.55
CA HIS A 70 -9.07 13.85 21.19
C HIS A 70 -7.96 13.54 20.16
N HIS A 71 -6.81 14.23 20.25
CA HIS A 71 -5.65 13.94 19.40
C HIS A 71 -5.15 12.50 19.58
N SER A 72 -5.06 12.02 20.82
CA SER A 72 -4.64 10.65 21.13
C SER A 72 -5.58 9.62 20.52
N LEU A 73 -6.89 9.77 20.71
CA LEU A 73 -7.91 8.88 20.14
C LEU A 73 -7.88 8.88 18.61
N ARG A 74 -7.73 10.05 18.00
CA ARG A 74 -7.62 10.18 16.54
C ARG A 74 -6.35 9.51 16.03
N ARG A 75 -5.22 9.67 16.72
CA ARG A 75 -3.95 9.02 16.37
C ARG A 75 -4.06 7.50 16.44
N ILE A 76 -4.64 6.96 17.52
CA ILE A 76 -4.87 5.51 17.68
C ILE A 76 -5.74 4.98 16.53
N THR A 77 -6.84 5.66 16.22
CA THR A 77 -7.74 5.28 15.12
C THR A 77 -7.00 5.25 13.79
N LEU A 78 -6.20 6.27 13.49
CA LEU A 78 -5.43 6.33 12.25
C LEU A 78 -4.35 5.24 12.19
N MET A 79 -3.67 4.96 13.30
CA MET A 79 -2.68 3.87 13.38
C MET A 79 -3.33 2.50 13.17
N GLN A 80 -4.51 2.25 13.74
CA GLN A 80 -5.25 1.01 13.51
C GLN A 80 -5.67 0.86 12.05
N LYS A 81 -6.16 1.94 11.44
CA LYS A 81 -6.49 1.96 10.00
C LYS A 81 -5.25 1.69 9.15
N LEU A 82 -4.12 2.33 9.47
CA LEU A 82 -2.87 2.13 8.75
C LEU A 82 -2.40 0.68 8.85
N ALA A 83 -2.42 0.08 10.04
CA ALA A 83 -2.05 -1.32 10.24
C ALA A 83 -2.91 -2.26 9.38
N ALA A 84 -4.23 -2.05 9.37
CA ALA A 84 -5.14 -2.83 8.53
C ALA A 84 -4.85 -2.66 7.03
N LYS A 85 -4.57 -1.43 6.57
CA LYS A 85 -4.24 -1.16 5.16
C LYS A 85 -2.85 -1.68 4.77
N GLN A 86 -1.89 -1.70 5.69
CA GLN A 86 -0.58 -2.30 5.48
C GLN A 86 -0.69 -3.81 5.30
N ALA A 87 -1.56 -4.50 6.06
CA ALA A 87 -1.83 -5.92 5.83
C ALA A 87 -2.38 -6.19 4.42
N VAL A 88 -3.33 -5.37 3.96
CA VAL A 88 -3.85 -5.44 2.58
C VAL A 88 -2.74 -5.19 1.55
N ARG A 89 -1.88 -4.18 1.77
CA ARG A 89 -0.74 -3.90 0.87
C ARG A 89 0.22 -5.08 0.77
N LEU A 90 0.52 -5.74 1.90
CA LEU A 90 1.39 -6.92 1.91
C LEU A 90 0.76 -8.10 1.15
N GLU A 91 -0.55 -8.30 1.29
CA GLU A 91 -1.27 -9.30 0.49
C GLU A 91 -1.17 -9.00 -1.01
N LYS A 92 -1.40 -7.74 -1.41
CA LYS A 92 -1.27 -7.32 -2.81
C LYS A 92 0.16 -7.44 -3.33
N LEU A 93 1.17 -7.20 -2.49
CA LEU A 93 2.57 -7.40 -2.85
C LEU A 93 2.85 -8.87 -3.16
N ARG A 94 2.37 -9.78 -2.30
CA ARG A 94 2.52 -11.22 -2.51
C ARG A 94 1.86 -11.67 -3.81
N LEU A 95 0.65 -11.17 -4.11
CA LEU A 95 -0.06 -11.48 -5.34
C LEU A 95 0.66 -10.95 -6.58
N ALA A 96 1.19 -9.72 -6.54
CA ALA A 96 1.98 -9.14 -7.63
C ALA A 96 3.26 -9.96 -7.88
N GLN A 97 4.01 -10.31 -6.83
CA GLN A 97 5.19 -11.17 -6.94
C GLN A 97 4.86 -12.54 -7.55
N GLN A 98 3.74 -13.14 -7.14
CA GLN A 98 3.32 -14.43 -7.68
C GLN A 98 2.91 -14.34 -9.16
N ALA A 99 2.19 -13.29 -9.55
CA ALA A 99 1.79 -13.06 -10.94
C ALA A 99 3.01 -12.83 -11.83
N GLU A 100 3.95 -12.00 -11.35
CA GLU A 100 5.21 -11.72 -12.04
C GLU A 100 6.09 -12.97 -12.19
N GLY A 101 6.22 -13.78 -11.14
CA GLY A 101 6.95 -15.05 -11.22
C GLY A 101 6.35 -16.04 -12.23
N ARG A 102 5.02 -16.08 -12.35
CA ARG A 102 4.34 -16.90 -13.39
C ARG A 102 4.60 -16.36 -14.80
N ARG A 103 4.58 -15.04 -14.97
CA ARG A 103 4.87 -14.38 -16.25
C ARG A 103 6.30 -14.69 -16.70
N GLN A 104 7.28 -14.57 -15.79
CA GLN A 104 8.68 -14.90 -16.04
C GLN A 104 8.87 -16.37 -16.39
N ALA A 105 8.27 -17.29 -15.62
CA ALA A 105 8.35 -18.72 -15.92
C ALA A 105 7.79 -19.08 -17.31
N LEU A 106 6.68 -18.45 -17.73
CA LEU A 106 6.13 -18.64 -19.07
C LEU A 106 7.04 -18.07 -20.16
N GLN A 107 7.65 -16.91 -19.91
CA GLN A 107 8.60 -16.29 -20.82
C GLN A 107 9.85 -17.16 -21.01
N GLU A 108 10.36 -17.75 -19.94
CA GLU A 108 11.45 -18.74 -19.97
C GLU A 108 11.04 -20.00 -20.74
N LEU A 109 9.85 -20.56 -20.49
CA LEU A 109 9.39 -21.74 -21.23
C LEU A 109 9.27 -21.48 -22.74
N ILE A 110 8.80 -20.29 -23.13
CA ILE A 110 8.72 -19.90 -24.53
C ILE A 110 10.11 -19.75 -25.14
N SER A 111 11.06 -19.13 -24.43
CA SER A 111 12.43 -18.94 -24.95
C SER A 111 13.17 -20.26 -25.14
N HIS A 112 12.96 -21.24 -24.26
CA HIS A 112 13.55 -22.58 -24.39
C HIS A 112 12.85 -23.46 -25.46
N ALA A 113 11.61 -23.14 -25.82
CA ALA A 113 10.81 -23.91 -26.79
C ALA A 113 10.84 -23.34 -28.23
N SER A 114 11.50 -22.20 -28.43
CA SER A 114 11.62 -21.48 -29.73
C SER A 114 12.97 -21.75 -30.38
#